data_AF-A0A2H5QVB5-F1
#
_entry.id   AF-A0A2H5QVB5-F1
#
_cell.length_a   1.000
_cell.length_b   1.000
_cell.length_c   1.000
_cell.angle_alpha   90.00
_cell.angle_beta   90.00
_cell.angle_gamma   90.00
#
_symmetry.space_group_name_H-M   'P 1'
#
loop_
_entity.id
_entity.type
_entity.pdbx_description
1 polymer ?
#
loop_
_entity_poly.entity_id
_entity_poly.type
_entity_poly.pdbx_seq_one_letter_code
_entity_poly.pdbx_strand_id
1 'polypeptide(L)'
;MAKSESPDIEVGKMYFRYADHFPGRISSMCMLSSVVKAIEEKLTKRQLSMFKKDIFRHFLECQSFPFSGVILHNLLLRQVAHEEDSRDDQLWFQIGKHLIRLSIVEWCLVTGLSFRVNTNEKNDEMEQRLRNTYFRGVHRKINVKQFDAVFKELNFEEIDDMDALKIALFYFADIVLNARKNHCQINFDWLDQVDDIQYFQKRPWGLLSWEMIYESLDNALFKEDEKFKKTRLKNPYHNIEKYNLYGFTSGVQAWIYEAIGGLPSTWVVKTKSKISRILQWKPMASLRINFAEVYSFFNDESRLTNVLQTLEPNSKESSRKYWLSVKDYLPSIPDWVYKVGIL
;
A
#
# COMPACT_ATOMS: atom_id res chain seq x y z
N MET A 1 -7.23 8.35 -20.66
CA MET A 1 -6.39 9.56 -20.59
C MET A 1 -5.47 9.44 -19.39
N ALA A 2 -4.28 10.02 -19.44
CA ALA A 2 -3.49 10.28 -18.23
C ALA A 2 -4.12 11.47 -17.47
N LYS A 3 -3.84 11.61 -16.16
CA LYS A 3 -4.28 12.76 -15.36
C LYS A 3 -3.88 14.10 -16.00
N SER A 4 -2.68 14.14 -16.60
CA SER A 4 -2.14 15.28 -17.36
C SER A 4 -2.91 15.65 -18.64
N GLU A 5 -3.86 14.82 -19.08
CA GLU A 5 -4.73 15.08 -20.24
C GLU A 5 -6.14 15.51 -19.82
N SER A 6 -6.46 15.48 -18.51
CA SER A 6 -7.74 15.93 -17.96
C SER A 6 -7.86 17.46 -18.06
N PRO A 7 -9.06 18.03 -18.30
CA PRO A 7 -9.24 19.48 -18.19
C PRO A 7 -8.82 19.98 -16.80
N ASP A 8 -8.37 21.24 -16.73
CA ASP A 8 -8.01 21.92 -15.47
C ASP A 8 -9.20 21.84 -14.50
N ILE A 9 -9.11 20.94 -13.53
CA ILE A 9 -10.11 20.80 -12.47
C ILE A 9 -9.71 21.77 -11.36
N GLU A 10 -10.68 22.58 -10.93
CA GLU A 10 -10.48 23.51 -9.82
C GLU A 10 -9.98 22.76 -8.58
N VAL A 11 -8.91 23.26 -8.00
CA VAL A 11 -8.33 22.76 -6.75
C VAL A 11 -9.43 22.66 -5.68
N GLY A 12 -9.46 21.53 -4.96
CA GLY A 12 -10.48 21.26 -3.97
C GLY A 12 -11.76 20.63 -4.50
N LYS A 13 -11.89 20.40 -5.81
CA LYS A 13 -13.01 19.64 -6.40
C LYS A 13 -12.63 18.20 -6.67
N MET A 14 -13.61 17.29 -6.52
CA MET A 14 -13.43 15.89 -6.90
C MET A 14 -13.13 15.76 -8.41
N TYR A 15 -12.17 14.89 -8.76
CA TYR A 15 -11.90 14.55 -10.16
C TYR A 15 -13.11 13.90 -10.82
N PHE A 16 -13.85 13.07 -10.08
CA PHE A 16 -15.06 12.40 -10.53
C PHE A 16 -16.23 12.94 -9.71
N ARG A 17 -17.15 13.66 -10.38
CA ARG A 17 -18.37 14.14 -9.73
C ARG A 17 -19.26 12.97 -9.35
N TYR A 18 -20.13 13.14 -8.36
CA TYR A 18 -21.07 12.09 -7.94
C TYR A 18 -21.92 11.50 -9.09
N ALA A 19 -22.28 12.31 -10.09
CA ALA A 19 -23.02 11.84 -11.27
C ALA A 19 -22.18 10.92 -12.18
N ASP A 20 -20.85 11.04 -12.11
CA ASP A 20 -19.88 10.26 -12.86
C ASP A 20 -19.40 9.02 -12.07
N HIS A 21 -19.85 8.82 -10.82
CA HIS A 21 -19.46 7.66 -10.02
C HIS A 21 -20.04 6.36 -10.58
N PHE A 22 -19.22 5.31 -10.57
CA PHE A 22 -19.58 4.00 -11.11
C PHE A 22 -19.13 2.88 -10.19
N PRO A 23 -19.76 1.69 -10.24
CA PRO A 23 -19.27 0.53 -9.50
C PRO A 23 -17.99 -0.04 -10.12
N GLY A 24 -17.07 -0.44 -9.28
CA GLY A 24 -15.78 -1.01 -9.69
C GLY A 24 -15.31 -2.08 -8.73
N ARG A 25 -14.53 -3.02 -9.27
CA ARG A 25 -13.91 -4.12 -8.52
C ARG A 25 -12.41 -4.08 -8.71
N ILE A 26 -11.71 -3.80 -7.61
CA ILE A 26 -10.26 -3.80 -7.54
C ILE A 26 -9.76 -5.21 -7.22
N SER A 27 -8.81 -5.69 -8.00
CA SER A 27 -7.92 -6.79 -7.65
C SER A 27 -6.61 -6.21 -7.13
N SER A 28 -6.30 -6.41 -5.84
CA SER A 28 -4.98 -6.06 -5.31
C SER A 28 -3.94 -7.08 -5.77
N MET A 29 -2.78 -6.59 -6.20
CA MET A 29 -1.61 -7.43 -6.45
C MET A 29 -0.78 -7.69 -5.18
N CYS A 30 -1.07 -7.01 -4.08
CA CYS A 30 -0.41 -7.23 -2.79
C CYS A 30 -0.94 -8.50 -2.12
N MET A 31 -0.05 -9.46 -1.88
CA MET A 31 -0.38 -10.78 -1.32
C MET A 31 0.05 -10.93 0.15
N LEU A 32 -0.13 -9.90 0.98
CA LEU A 32 0.37 -9.84 2.37
C LEU A 32 0.11 -11.12 3.17
N SER A 33 -1.14 -11.54 3.33
CA SER A 33 -1.49 -12.70 4.17
C SER A 33 -0.91 -14.02 3.62
N SER A 34 -0.89 -14.19 2.29
CA SER A 34 -0.31 -15.39 1.66
C SER A 34 1.21 -15.44 1.79
N VAL A 35 1.89 -14.30 1.64
CA VAL A 35 3.35 -14.19 1.79
C VAL A 35 3.76 -14.42 3.24
N VAL A 36 3.06 -13.81 4.20
CA VAL A 36 3.32 -14.03 5.63
C VAL A 36 3.21 -15.51 5.97
N LYS A 37 2.12 -16.16 5.53
CA LYS A 37 1.93 -17.61 5.71
C LYS A 37 3.06 -18.42 5.07
N ALA A 38 3.44 -18.10 3.83
CA ALA A 38 4.53 -18.78 3.13
C ALA A 38 5.87 -18.64 3.86
N ILE A 39 6.20 -17.46 4.37
CA ILE A 39 7.43 -17.23 5.16
C ILE A 39 7.41 -18.06 6.44
N GLU A 40 6.31 -18.07 7.18
CA GLU A 40 6.18 -18.84 8.43
C GLU A 40 6.25 -20.35 8.22
N GLU A 41 5.72 -20.86 7.10
CA GLU A 41 5.73 -22.28 6.75
C GLU A 41 7.09 -22.74 6.19
N LYS A 42 7.78 -21.88 5.44
CA LYS A 42 9.04 -22.25 4.75
C LYS A 42 10.27 -22.08 5.61
N LEU A 43 10.37 -21.03 6.42
CA LEU A 43 11.57 -20.77 7.21
C LEU A 43 11.70 -21.76 8.38
N THR A 44 12.92 -22.20 8.65
CA THR A 44 13.20 -22.96 9.88
C THR A 44 12.94 -22.11 11.12
N LYS A 45 12.81 -22.72 12.30
CA LYS A 45 12.61 -21.99 13.57
C LYS A 45 13.70 -20.92 13.81
N ARG A 46 14.95 -21.22 13.43
CA ARG A 46 16.08 -20.29 13.57
C ARG A 46 15.97 -19.12 12.59
N GLN A 47 15.73 -19.41 11.31
CA GLN A 47 15.58 -18.39 10.27
C GLN A 47 14.38 -17.47 10.55
N LEU A 48 13.24 -18.04 10.96
CA LEU A 48 12.07 -17.27 11.34
C LEU A 48 12.33 -16.38 12.56
N SER A 49 13.12 -16.85 13.53
CA SER A 49 13.57 -16.03 14.67
C SER A 49 14.43 -14.85 14.24
N MET A 50 15.27 -15.03 13.20
CA MET A 50 16.05 -13.95 12.60
C MET A 50 15.13 -12.94 11.90
N PHE A 51 14.18 -13.39 11.07
CA PHE A 51 13.20 -12.51 10.42
C PHE A 51 12.38 -11.71 11.45
N LYS A 52 11.99 -12.33 12.57
CA LYS A 52 11.24 -11.68 13.66
C LYS A 52 12.03 -10.56 14.36
N LYS A 53 13.34 -10.45 14.14
CA LYS A 53 14.18 -9.35 14.65
C LYS A 53 14.43 -8.26 13.60
N ASP A 54 13.93 -8.44 12.38
CA ASP A 54 14.24 -7.61 11.22
C ASP A 54 13.23 -6.46 11.01
N ILE A 55 13.38 -5.72 9.91
CA ILE A 55 12.63 -4.50 9.56
C ILE A 55 11.17 -4.77 9.19
N PHE A 56 10.84 -5.96 8.69
CA PHE A 56 9.48 -6.36 8.31
C PHE A 56 8.77 -7.23 9.36
N ARG A 57 9.39 -7.44 10.53
CA ARG A 57 8.92 -8.38 11.56
C ARG A 57 7.44 -8.22 11.94
N HIS A 58 6.95 -6.99 12.03
CA HIS A 58 5.59 -6.73 12.53
C HIS A 58 4.53 -7.20 11.53
N PHE A 59 4.85 -7.27 10.24
CA PHE A 59 3.93 -7.78 9.23
C PHE A 59 3.68 -9.29 9.35
N LEU A 60 4.53 -10.05 10.06
CA LEU A 60 4.25 -11.46 10.33
C LEU A 60 2.97 -11.65 11.17
N GLU A 61 2.53 -10.62 11.88
CA GLU A 61 1.27 -10.65 12.62
C GLU A 61 0.03 -10.39 11.70
N CYS A 62 0.23 -10.09 10.42
CA CYS A 62 -0.82 -9.85 9.42
C CYS A 62 -1.30 -11.12 8.68
N GLN A 63 -1.33 -12.27 9.35
CA GLN A 63 -1.70 -13.58 8.76
C GLN A 63 -3.13 -13.59 8.17
N SER A 64 -4.04 -12.75 8.68
CA SER A 64 -5.41 -12.61 8.18
C SER A 64 -5.77 -11.15 8.03
N PHE A 65 -5.52 -10.60 6.84
CA PHE A 65 -5.80 -9.21 6.49
C PHE A 65 -6.47 -9.16 5.10
N PRO A 66 -7.75 -9.57 5.00
CA PRO A 66 -8.44 -9.62 3.72
C PRO A 66 -8.59 -8.22 3.13
N PHE A 67 -8.31 -8.08 1.84
CA PHE A 67 -8.41 -6.82 1.11
C PHE A 67 -9.85 -6.57 0.63
N SER A 68 -10.35 -5.36 0.87
CA SER A 68 -11.64 -4.86 0.39
C SER A 68 -11.45 -3.84 -0.72
N GLY A 69 -11.44 -4.34 -1.95
CA GLY A 69 -11.39 -3.49 -3.14
C GLY A 69 -12.61 -2.56 -3.28
N VAL A 70 -13.74 -2.91 -2.65
CA VAL A 70 -14.97 -2.10 -2.68
C VAL A 70 -14.83 -0.83 -1.84
N ILE A 71 -14.20 -0.93 -0.66
CA ILE A 71 -13.93 0.23 0.20
C ILE A 71 -12.94 1.17 -0.51
N LEU A 72 -11.83 0.62 -1.00
CA LEU A 72 -10.81 1.43 -1.67
C LEU A 72 -11.34 2.07 -2.96
N HIS A 73 -12.17 1.37 -3.75
CA HIS A 73 -12.75 1.98 -4.94
C HIS A 73 -13.69 3.15 -4.61
N ASN A 74 -14.52 3.02 -3.57
CA ASN A 74 -15.37 4.12 -3.12
C ASN A 74 -14.58 5.33 -2.66
N LEU A 75 -13.42 5.12 -2.04
CA LEU A 75 -12.50 6.20 -1.71
C LEU A 75 -11.94 6.86 -2.99
N LEU A 76 -11.47 6.07 -3.97
CA LEU A 76 -10.85 6.61 -5.18
C LEU A 76 -11.81 7.48 -6.01
N LEU A 77 -13.10 7.15 -6.03
CA LEU A 77 -14.12 7.99 -6.67
C LEU A 77 -14.22 9.39 -6.05
N ARG A 78 -13.71 9.56 -4.84
CA ARG A 78 -13.75 10.80 -4.05
C ARG A 78 -12.41 11.53 -4.03
N GLN A 79 -11.46 11.15 -4.89
CA GLN A 79 -10.19 11.85 -5.03
C GLN A 79 -10.41 13.29 -5.50
N VAL A 80 -9.68 14.23 -4.89
CA VAL A 80 -9.80 15.67 -5.08
C VAL A 80 -8.57 16.23 -5.76
N ALA A 81 -8.79 17.19 -6.68
CA ALA A 81 -7.71 17.94 -7.31
C ALA A 81 -7.01 18.82 -6.28
N HIS A 82 -5.68 18.83 -6.32
CA HIS A 82 -4.84 19.62 -5.43
C HIS A 82 -3.74 20.29 -6.25
N GLU A 83 -3.15 21.36 -5.71
CA GLU A 83 -2.01 22.00 -6.34
C GLU A 83 -0.85 21.00 -6.48
N GLU A 84 -0.27 20.93 -7.68
CA GLU A 84 0.99 20.22 -7.95
C GLU A 84 2.14 21.12 -7.51
N ASP A 85 2.40 21.19 -6.20
CA ASP A 85 3.65 21.80 -5.74
C ASP A 85 4.75 20.75 -5.74
N SER A 86 5.97 21.14 -6.14
CA SER A 86 7.08 20.22 -6.51
C SER A 86 7.65 19.38 -5.35
N ARG A 87 6.97 19.35 -4.20
CA ARG A 87 7.35 18.70 -2.94
C ARG A 87 6.27 17.78 -2.35
N ASP A 88 5.06 17.74 -2.92
CA ASP A 88 3.89 17.16 -2.25
C ASP A 88 3.33 15.92 -2.94
N ASP A 89 4.00 14.77 -2.73
CA ASP A 89 3.41 13.44 -2.97
C ASP A 89 2.31 13.18 -1.93
N GLN A 90 1.13 13.74 -2.16
CA GLN A 90 -0.05 13.58 -1.30
C GLN A 90 -1.28 13.30 -2.13
N LEU A 91 -2.23 12.56 -1.56
CA LEU A 91 -3.54 12.35 -2.15
C LEU A 91 -4.61 12.87 -1.21
N TRP A 92 -5.54 13.63 -1.77
CA TRP A 92 -6.67 14.20 -1.04
C TRP A 92 -7.97 13.54 -1.47
N PHE A 93 -8.82 13.24 -0.50
CA PHE A 93 -10.12 12.61 -0.72
C PHE A 93 -11.19 13.33 0.09
N GLN A 94 -12.38 13.47 -0.49
CA GLN A 94 -13.52 14.07 0.19
C GLN A 94 -14.52 12.98 0.64
N ILE A 95 -14.68 12.81 1.95
CA ILE A 95 -15.65 11.87 2.55
C ILE A 95 -16.72 12.68 3.27
N GLY A 96 -17.92 12.74 2.71
CA GLY A 96 -18.97 13.64 3.18
C GLY A 96 -18.48 15.09 3.20
N LYS A 97 -18.52 15.71 4.38
CA LYS A 97 -18.00 17.06 4.63
C LYS A 97 -16.52 17.13 5.02
N HIS A 98 -15.80 16.01 4.98
CA HIS A 98 -14.42 15.95 5.45
C HIS A 98 -13.45 15.82 4.27
N LEU A 99 -12.35 16.58 4.30
CA LEU A 99 -11.18 16.30 3.48
C LEU A 99 -10.21 15.46 4.30
N ILE A 100 -9.76 14.34 3.74
CA ILE A 100 -8.75 13.48 4.33
C ILE A 100 -7.55 13.35 3.40
N ARG A 101 -6.36 13.29 4.02
CA ARG A 101 -5.07 13.23 3.32
C ARG A 101 -4.39 11.88 3.55
N LEU A 102 -3.86 11.33 2.48
CA LEU A 102 -2.85 10.28 2.50
C LEU A 102 -1.55 10.85 1.93
N SER A 103 -0.54 11.07 2.77
CA SER A 103 0.83 11.42 2.36
C SER A 103 1.84 10.36 2.84
N ILE A 104 3.11 10.56 2.49
CA ILE A 104 4.23 9.78 3.00
C ILE A 104 4.28 9.72 4.54
N VAL A 105 3.81 10.77 5.24
CA VAL A 105 3.79 10.81 6.70
C VAL A 105 2.77 9.82 7.26
N GLU A 106 1.52 9.91 6.80
CA GLU A 106 0.47 8.97 7.20
C GLU A 106 0.84 7.54 6.77
N TRP A 107 1.49 7.40 5.61
CA TRP A 107 1.98 6.11 5.11
C TRP A 107 2.99 5.45 6.05
N CYS A 108 4.04 6.17 6.44
CA CYS A 108 5.06 5.67 7.37
C CYS A 108 4.47 5.36 8.74
N LEU A 109 3.55 6.20 9.21
CA LEU A 109 2.85 6.02 10.49
C LEU A 109 1.96 4.77 10.49
N VAL A 110 1.23 4.51 9.40
CA VAL A 110 0.31 3.38 9.30
C VAL A 110 1.03 2.05 9.07
N THR A 111 2.00 2.04 8.15
CA THR A 111 2.74 0.82 7.77
C THR A 111 3.85 0.48 8.75
N GLY A 112 4.35 1.45 9.51
CA GLY A 112 5.53 1.31 10.35
C GLY A 112 6.84 1.22 9.56
N LEU A 113 6.82 1.49 8.25
CA LEU A 113 8.01 1.55 7.40
C LEU A 113 8.71 2.90 7.54
N SER A 114 10.04 2.91 7.47
CA SER A 114 10.83 4.13 7.66
C SER A 114 11.07 4.87 6.35
N PHE A 115 10.90 6.20 6.38
CA PHE A 115 11.23 7.12 5.28
C PHE A 115 12.75 7.26 5.07
N ARG A 116 13.55 7.00 6.11
CA ARG A 116 14.95 7.39 6.24
C ARG A 116 15.80 7.23 4.96
N VAL A 117 16.22 8.34 4.37
CA VAL A 117 17.22 8.43 3.30
C VAL A 117 18.61 8.40 3.95
N ASN A 118 19.10 7.22 4.31
CA ASN A 118 20.52 7.08 4.67
C ASN A 118 21.29 6.63 3.42
N THR A 119 22.04 7.57 2.85
CA THR A 119 23.04 7.35 1.80
C THR A 119 24.26 6.66 2.40
N ASN A 120 24.14 5.38 2.74
CA ASN A 120 25.34 4.56 2.76
C ASN A 120 25.69 4.28 1.30
N GLU A 121 26.94 4.53 0.91
CA GLU A 121 27.40 4.17 -0.44
C GLU A 121 27.16 2.68 -0.66
N LYS A 122 26.59 2.36 -1.83
CA LYS A 122 26.43 0.98 -2.26
C LYS A 122 27.84 0.38 -2.30
N ASN A 123 28.02 -0.75 -1.63
CA ASN A 123 29.30 -1.43 -1.68
C ASN A 123 29.41 -2.08 -3.08
N ASP A 124 30.31 -1.57 -3.92
CA ASP A 124 30.41 -1.96 -5.34
C ASP A 124 30.87 -3.42 -5.54
N GLU A 125 31.42 -4.06 -4.50
CA GLU A 125 31.78 -5.49 -4.50
C GLU A 125 30.58 -6.44 -4.37
N MET A 126 29.35 -5.93 -4.25
CA MET A 126 28.19 -6.73 -3.90
C MET A 126 27.43 -7.19 -5.14
N GLU A 127 28.08 -8.15 -5.79
CA GLU A 127 27.69 -8.81 -7.02
C GLU A 127 26.68 -9.93 -6.76
N GLN A 128 25.40 -9.72 -7.08
CA GLN A 128 24.47 -10.72 -7.67
C GLN A 128 24.56 -12.18 -7.16
N ARG A 129 24.99 -12.42 -5.93
CA ARG A 129 25.50 -13.72 -5.48
C ARG A 129 24.34 -14.59 -5.14
N LEU A 130 23.36 -14.07 -4.39
CA LEU A 130 22.09 -14.76 -4.19
C LEU A 130 21.43 -15.11 -5.52
N ARG A 131 21.44 -14.17 -6.47
CA ARG A 131 20.89 -14.37 -7.81
C ARG A 131 21.60 -15.50 -8.56
N ASN A 132 22.91 -15.55 -8.49
CA ASN A 132 23.73 -16.59 -9.12
C ASN A 132 23.51 -17.96 -8.48
N THR A 133 23.53 -18.02 -7.15
CA THR A 133 23.42 -19.27 -6.39
C THR A 133 22.02 -19.87 -6.46
N TYR A 134 20.96 -19.08 -6.25
CA TYR A 134 19.61 -19.60 -6.02
C TYR A 134 18.65 -19.39 -7.20
N PHE A 135 18.95 -18.45 -8.11
CA PHE A 135 18.02 -18.03 -9.16
C PHE A 135 18.52 -18.34 -10.58
N ARG A 136 19.47 -19.28 -10.70
CA ARG A 136 20.05 -19.76 -11.98
C ARG A 136 20.70 -18.65 -12.83
N GLY A 137 21.33 -17.66 -12.19
CA GLY A 137 22.24 -16.71 -12.84
C GLY A 137 21.66 -15.33 -13.20
N VAL A 138 22.56 -14.35 -13.37
CA VAL A 138 22.26 -12.94 -13.71
C VAL A 138 21.47 -12.77 -15.00
N HIS A 139 21.66 -13.61 -16.00
CA HIS A 139 20.98 -13.44 -17.28
C HIS A 139 19.54 -13.95 -17.27
N ARG A 140 19.14 -14.69 -16.23
CA ARG A 140 17.77 -15.18 -16.13
C ARG A 140 16.83 -14.03 -15.80
N LYS A 141 15.87 -13.83 -16.71
CA LYS A 141 14.68 -13.01 -16.46
C LYS A 141 13.66 -13.88 -15.73
N ILE A 142 13.27 -13.48 -14.53
CA ILE A 142 12.31 -14.15 -13.67
C ILE A 142 11.16 -13.17 -13.43
N ASN A 143 9.94 -13.62 -13.65
CA ASN A 143 8.75 -12.85 -13.30
C ASN A 143 8.25 -13.18 -11.89
N VAL A 144 7.38 -12.33 -11.34
CA VAL A 144 6.79 -12.46 -10.00
C VAL A 144 6.23 -13.86 -9.75
N LYS A 145 5.50 -14.45 -10.71
CA LYS A 145 4.94 -15.80 -10.57
C LYS A 145 6.01 -16.88 -10.48
N GLN A 146 7.03 -16.79 -11.31
CA GLN A 146 8.16 -17.73 -11.29
C GLN A 146 8.96 -17.58 -10.01
N PHE A 147 9.15 -16.36 -9.51
CA PHE A 147 9.84 -16.11 -8.25
C PHE A 147 9.08 -16.71 -7.07
N ASP A 148 7.75 -16.55 -7.01
CA ASP A 148 6.91 -17.20 -6.00
C ASP A 148 7.01 -18.74 -6.05
N ALA A 149 7.03 -19.32 -7.25
CA ALA A 149 7.26 -20.75 -7.41
C ALA A 149 8.64 -21.18 -6.91
N VAL A 150 9.71 -20.45 -7.29
CA VAL A 150 11.08 -20.74 -6.83
C VAL A 150 11.17 -20.66 -5.31
N PHE A 151 10.61 -19.62 -4.68
CA PHE A 151 10.59 -19.49 -3.22
C PHE A 151 9.95 -20.71 -2.54
N LYS A 152 8.87 -21.23 -3.11
CA LYS A 152 8.18 -22.43 -2.59
C LYS A 152 8.98 -23.72 -2.82
N GLU A 153 9.72 -23.81 -3.91
CA GLU A 153 10.55 -24.98 -4.25
C GLU A 153 11.86 -25.03 -3.45
N LEU A 154 12.42 -23.89 -3.02
CA LEU A 154 13.67 -23.85 -2.24
C LEU A 154 13.56 -24.67 -0.95
N ASN A 155 14.56 -25.51 -0.67
CA ASN A 155 14.66 -26.21 0.60
C ASN A 155 15.40 -25.34 1.64
N PHE A 156 14.64 -24.60 2.44
CA PHE A 156 15.20 -23.68 3.45
C PHE A 156 15.95 -24.39 4.58
N GLU A 157 15.78 -25.70 4.77
CA GLU A 157 16.59 -26.46 5.75
C GLU A 157 18.05 -26.65 5.29
N GLU A 158 18.30 -26.61 3.98
CA GLU A 158 19.63 -26.78 3.36
C GLU A 158 20.30 -25.45 3.00
N ILE A 159 19.59 -24.33 3.14
CA ILE A 159 20.09 -22.99 2.83
C ILE A 159 20.73 -22.39 4.09
N ASP A 160 21.87 -21.71 3.90
CA ASP A 160 22.50 -20.93 4.97
C ASP A 160 21.50 -19.95 5.60
N ASP A 161 21.52 -19.82 6.93
CA ASP A 161 20.51 -19.05 7.66
C ASP A 161 20.47 -17.57 7.26
N MET A 162 21.62 -16.97 6.89
CA MET A 162 21.67 -15.58 6.43
C MET A 162 21.10 -15.45 5.02
N ASP A 163 21.38 -16.41 4.14
CA ASP A 163 20.82 -16.42 2.78
C ASP A 163 19.31 -16.64 2.78
N ALA A 164 18.83 -17.56 3.62
CA ALA A 164 17.41 -17.77 3.86
C ALA A 164 16.72 -16.48 4.33
N LEU A 165 17.33 -15.75 5.28
CA LEU A 165 16.83 -14.46 5.74
C LEU A 165 16.77 -13.43 4.61
N LYS A 166 17.85 -13.26 3.85
CA LYS A 166 17.91 -12.31 2.72
C LYS A 166 16.86 -12.62 1.65
N ILE A 167 16.71 -13.90 1.27
CA ILE A 167 15.69 -14.35 0.32
C ILE A 167 14.29 -14.03 0.85
N ALA A 168 14.01 -14.30 2.14
CA ALA A 168 12.71 -14.00 2.73
C ALA A 168 12.41 -12.49 2.82
N LEU A 169 13.41 -11.66 3.14
CA LEU A 169 13.28 -10.20 3.15
C LEU A 169 12.99 -9.65 1.75
N PHE A 170 13.71 -10.13 0.74
CA PHE A 170 13.46 -9.75 -0.64
C PHE A 170 12.10 -10.26 -1.14
N TYR A 171 11.73 -11.50 -0.82
CA TYR A 171 10.43 -12.08 -1.15
C TYR A 171 9.28 -11.23 -0.56
N PHE A 172 9.40 -10.80 0.70
CA PHE A 172 8.44 -9.87 1.29
C PHE A 172 8.41 -8.54 0.55
N ALA A 173 9.56 -7.90 0.32
CA ALA A 173 9.63 -6.60 -0.33
C ALA A 173 9.03 -6.60 -1.75
N ASP A 174 9.40 -7.58 -2.59
CA ASP A 174 8.96 -7.61 -3.99
C ASP A 174 7.48 -8.02 -4.14
N ILE A 175 7.03 -9.02 -3.38
CA ILE A 175 5.66 -9.54 -3.54
C ILE A 175 4.63 -8.69 -2.79
N VAL A 176 5.00 -8.06 -1.65
CA VAL A 176 4.07 -7.30 -0.81
C VAL A 176 4.18 -5.80 -1.03
N LEU A 177 5.39 -5.24 -1.08
CA LEU A 177 5.58 -3.79 -1.16
C LEU A 177 5.58 -3.28 -2.60
N ASN A 178 6.27 -3.97 -3.51
CA ASN A 178 6.27 -3.67 -4.95
C ASN A 178 4.99 -4.19 -5.63
N ALA A 179 4.57 -5.42 -5.30
CA ALA A 179 3.26 -5.99 -5.60
C ALA A 179 2.80 -5.74 -7.05
N ARG A 180 3.50 -6.34 -8.02
CA ARG A 180 3.21 -6.21 -9.45
C ARG A 180 2.50 -7.45 -10.00
N LYS A 181 2.07 -7.39 -11.27
CA LYS A 181 1.46 -8.55 -11.91
C LYS A 181 2.43 -9.72 -11.99
N ASN A 182 1.86 -10.92 -11.97
CA ASN A 182 2.55 -12.20 -12.12
C ASN A 182 3.54 -12.30 -13.29
N HIS A 183 3.29 -11.61 -14.41
CA HIS A 183 4.18 -11.63 -15.58
C HIS A 183 5.22 -10.51 -15.60
N CYS A 184 5.12 -9.53 -14.70
CA CYS A 184 6.14 -8.50 -14.53
C CYS A 184 7.40 -9.12 -13.94
N GLN A 185 8.56 -8.57 -14.31
CA GLN A 185 9.82 -8.96 -13.69
C GLN A 185 9.84 -8.57 -12.21
N ILE A 186 10.56 -9.36 -11.42
CA ILE A 186 10.90 -8.97 -10.05
C ILE A 186 11.83 -7.76 -10.06
N ASN A 187 11.94 -7.06 -8.93
CA ASN A 187 12.91 -5.99 -8.78
C ASN A 187 14.33 -6.55 -8.59
N PHE A 188 15.08 -6.67 -9.69
CA PHE A 188 16.44 -7.19 -9.66
C PHE A 188 17.41 -6.31 -8.88
N ASP A 189 17.21 -4.99 -8.87
CA ASP A 189 18.06 -4.10 -8.08
C ASP A 189 17.90 -4.40 -6.59
N TRP A 190 16.67 -4.67 -6.14
CA TRP A 190 16.42 -5.03 -4.74
C TRP A 190 16.94 -6.43 -4.40
N LEU A 191 16.87 -7.38 -5.34
CA LEU A 191 17.46 -8.71 -5.18
C LEU A 191 18.99 -8.61 -5.02
N ASP A 192 19.64 -7.83 -5.86
CA ASP A 192 21.09 -7.69 -5.83
C ASP A 192 21.52 -6.91 -4.56
N GLN A 193 20.74 -5.92 -4.14
CA GLN A 193 21.01 -5.15 -2.92
C GLN A 193 20.82 -5.95 -1.63
N VAL A 194 20.02 -7.02 -1.61
CA VAL A 194 19.79 -7.80 -0.39
C VAL A 194 20.99 -8.67 0.00
N ASP A 195 21.94 -8.87 -0.91
CA ASP A 195 23.24 -9.45 -0.55
C ASP A 195 23.93 -8.62 0.54
N ASP A 196 23.76 -7.29 0.54
CA ASP A 196 24.08 -6.41 1.65
C ASP A 196 22.88 -6.24 2.57
N ILE A 197 22.75 -7.14 3.52
CA ILE A 197 21.63 -7.08 4.44
C ILE A 197 21.60 -5.78 5.25
N GLN A 198 22.77 -5.19 5.57
CA GLN A 198 22.82 -3.96 6.36
C GLN A 198 22.36 -2.76 5.54
N TYR A 199 22.78 -2.68 4.27
CA TYR A 199 22.30 -1.68 3.33
C TYR A 199 20.80 -1.86 3.08
N PHE A 200 20.35 -3.08 2.77
CA PHE A 200 18.95 -3.40 2.52
C PHE A 200 18.04 -3.01 3.69
N GLN A 201 18.46 -3.29 4.93
CA GLN A 201 17.73 -2.91 6.15
C GLN A 201 17.67 -1.38 6.37
N LYS A 202 18.66 -0.63 5.88
CA LYS A 202 18.74 0.84 6.01
C LYS A 202 17.98 1.58 4.93
N ARG A 203 17.54 0.91 3.86
CA ARG A 203 16.81 1.53 2.76
C ARG A 203 15.53 2.24 3.22
N PRO A 204 15.10 3.29 2.51
CA PRO A 204 13.90 4.05 2.82
C PRO A 204 12.64 3.28 2.38
N TRP A 205 12.37 2.10 2.97
CA TRP A 205 11.23 1.26 2.58
C TRP A 205 9.87 1.96 2.67
N GLY A 206 9.76 2.99 3.52
CA GLY A 206 8.58 3.87 3.58
C GLY A 206 8.40 4.65 2.28
N LEU A 207 9.46 5.31 1.79
CA LEU A 207 9.44 6.06 0.54
C LEU A 207 9.26 5.13 -0.67
N LEU A 208 10.05 4.06 -0.75
CA LEU A 208 10.00 3.12 -1.87
C LEU A 208 8.64 2.44 -2.04
N SER A 209 7.96 2.12 -0.93
CA SER A 209 6.61 1.58 -0.99
C SER A 209 5.55 2.65 -1.24
N TRP A 210 5.79 3.89 -0.80
CA TRP A 210 4.93 5.05 -1.05
C TRP A 210 4.89 5.40 -2.53
N GLU A 211 6.04 5.51 -3.20
CA GLU A 211 6.12 5.83 -4.63
C GLU A 211 5.27 4.86 -5.46
N MET A 212 5.39 3.55 -5.18
CA MET A 212 4.66 2.51 -5.91
C MET A 212 3.14 2.58 -5.69
N ILE A 213 2.71 2.81 -4.45
CA ILE A 213 1.26 2.88 -4.17
C ILE A 213 0.68 4.22 -4.64
N TYR A 214 1.41 5.32 -4.48
CA TYR A 214 1.00 6.66 -4.89
C TYR A 214 0.70 6.70 -6.38
N GLU A 215 1.63 6.25 -7.23
CA GLU A 215 1.45 6.21 -8.69
C GLU A 215 0.24 5.33 -9.06
N SER A 216 0.07 4.19 -8.37
CA SER A 216 -1.04 3.29 -8.61
C SER A 216 -2.39 3.87 -8.21
N LEU A 217 -2.47 4.71 -7.18
CA LEU A 217 -3.72 5.33 -6.71
C LEU A 217 -4.06 6.56 -7.54
N ASP A 218 -3.09 7.46 -7.74
CA ASP A 218 -3.32 8.78 -8.36
C ASP A 218 -3.91 8.66 -9.77
N ASN A 219 -3.44 7.68 -10.53
CA ASN A 219 -3.87 7.47 -11.91
C ASN A 219 -4.97 6.40 -12.06
N ALA A 220 -5.46 5.83 -10.96
CA ALA A 220 -6.26 4.60 -10.97
C ALA A 220 -7.52 4.70 -11.84
N LEU A 221 -8.27 5.80 -11.71
CA LEU A 221 -9.61 5.90 -12.29
C LEU A 221 -9.67 6.61 -13.64
N PHE A 222 -8.69 7.42 -14.02
CA PHE A 222 -8.75 8.20 -15.27
C PHE A 222 -8.86 7.32 -16.52
N LYS A 223 -8.17 6.17 -16.54
CA LYS A 223 -8.29 5.20 -17.64
C LYS A 223 -9.55 4.35 -17.52
N GLU A 224 -9.96 4.04 -16.30
CA GLU A 224 -11.07 3.12 -16.04
C GLU A 224 -12.44 3.78 -16.20
N ASP A 225 -12.59 5.07 -15.88
CA ASP A 225 -13.82 5.85 -16.13
C ASP A 225 -14.15 5.92 -17.63
N GLU A 226 -13.17 6.31 -18.44
CA GLU A 226 -13.28 6.34 -19.90
C GLU A 226 -13.65 4.98 -20.49
N LYS A 227 -13.00 3.93 -19.98
CA LYS A 227 -13.27 2.56 -20.40
C LYS A 227 -14.66 2.11 -19.98
N PHE A 228 -15.11 2.46 -18.77
CA PHE A 228 -16.43 2.15 -18.27
C PHE A 228 -17.51 2.81 -19.13
N LYS A 229 -17.39 4.12 -19.40
CA LYS A 229 -18.28 4.89 -20.27
C LYS A 229 -18.36 4.27 -21.68
N LYS A 230 -17.21 4.01 -22.32
CA LYS A 230 -17.14 3.40 -23.66
C LYS A 230 -17.76 2.00 -23.70
N THR A 231 -17.53 1.19 -22.67
CA THR A 231 -18.08 -0.17 -22.60
C THR A 231 -19.58 -0.13 -22.38
N ARG A 232 -20.08 0.79 -21.54
CA ARG A 232 -21.52 0.95 -21.29
C ARG A 232 -22.29 1.48 -22.49
N LEU A 233 -21.68 2.32 -23.33
CA LEU A 233 -22.26 2.73 -24.62
C LEU A 233 -22.47 1.54 -25.56
N LYS A 234 -21.56 0.56 -25.55
CA LYS A 234 -21.66 -0.66 -26.37
C LYS A 234 -22.56 -1.72 -25.75
N ASN A 235 -22.58 -1.80 -24.42
CA ASN A 235 -23.35 -2.76 -23.64
C ASN A 235 -24.00 -2.04 -22.44
N PRO A 236 -25.28 -1.65 -22.54
CA PRO A 236 -26.00 -0.97 -21.45
C PRO A 236 -26.05 -1.75 -20.14
N TYR A 237 -25.84 -3.07 -20.17
CA TYR A 237 -25.80 -3.95 -19.01
C TYR A 237 -24.43 -4.01 -18.33
N HIS A 238 -23.39 -3.36 -18.88
CA HIS A 238 -22.08 -3.23 -18.22
C HIS A 238 -22.21 -2.31 -17.01
N ASN A 239 -22.15 -2.90 -15.82
CA ASN A 239 -22.44 -2.23 -14.56
C ASN A 239 -21.25 -2.20 -13.59
N ILE A 240 -20.12 -2.85 -13.92
CA ILE A 240 -18.95 -2.91 -13.05
C ILE A 240 -17.65 -2.90 -13.85
N GLU A 241 -16.75 -1.97 -13.50
CA GLU A 241 -15.41 -1.94 -14.09
C GLU A 241 -14.42 -2.75 -13.26
N LYS A 242 -13.52 -3.49 -13.92
CA LYS A 242 -12.53 -4.34 -13.24
C LYS A 242 -11.12 -3.89 -13.57
N TYR A 243 -10.34 -3.61 -12.53
CA TYR A 243 -8.96 -3.16 -12.68
C TYR A 243 -8.09 -3.63 -11.52
N ASN A 244 -6.78 -3.46 -11.67
CA ASN A 244 -5.80 -3.89 -10.68
C ASN A 244 -5.15 -2.66 -10.03
N LEU A 245 -4.76 -2.80 -8.77
CA LEU A 245 -3.85 -1.87 -8.13
C LEU A 245 -2.55 -2.58 -7.74
N TYR A 246 -1.47 -1.81 -7.80
CA TYR A 246 -0.11 -2.24 -7.48
C TYR A 246 0.36 -1.62 -6.18
N GLY A 247 1.51 -2.07 -5.68
CA GLY A 247 2.04 -1.61 -4.41
C GLY A 247 1.27 -2.14 -3.20
N PHE A 248 1.59 -1.61 -2.02
CA PHE A 248 1.15 -2.18 -0.75
C PHE A 248 -0.29 -1.80 -0.36
N THR A 249 -1.31 -2.26 -1.10
CA THR A 249 -2.70 -1.81 -0.88
C THR A 249 -3.26 -2.14 0.51
N SER A 250 -2.72 -3.13 1.23
CA SER A 250 -3.08 -3.40 2.64
C SER A 250 -2.74 -2.21 3.56
N GLY A 251 -1.67 -1.47 3.26
CA GLY A 251 -1.32 -0.23 3.95
C GLY A 251 -2.37 0.87 3.75
N VAL A 252 -2.87 1.04 2.52
CA VAL A 252 -3.93 2.01 2.21
C VAL A 252 -5.22 1.65 2.94
N GLN A 253 -5.57 0.36 2.93
CA GLN A 253 -6.75 -0.12 3.65
C GLN A 253 -6.66 0.15 5.16
N ALA A 254 -5.49 -0.09 5.78
CA ALA A 254 -5.26 0.25 7.18
C ALA A 254 -5.35 1.76 7.43
N TRP A 255 -4.87 2.58 6.50
CA TRP A 255 -5.00 4.03 6.60
C TRP A 255 -6.47 4.46 6.54
N ILE A 256 -7.29 3.91 5.63
CA ILE A 256 -8.73 4.18 5.57
C ILE A 256 -9.39 3.88 6.93
N TYR A 257 -9.02 2.78 7.57
CA TYR A 257 -9.59 2.40 8.86
C TYR A 257 -9.18 3.33 10.00
N GLU A 258 -7.97 3.90 9.95
CA GLU A 258 -7.55 4.91 10.91
C GLU A 258 -8.18 6.28 10.65
N ALA A 259 -8.26 6.69 9.38
CA ALA A 259 -8.75 8.01 8.99
C ALA A 259 -10.28 8.12 9.09
N ILE A 260 -11.02 7.04 8.82
CA ILE A 260 -12.48 7.03 8.87
C ILE A 260 -12.94 6.19 10.06
N GLY A 261 -13.25 6.87 11.16
CA GLY A 261 -13.85 6.26 12.34
C GLY A 261 -15.30 5.82 12.11
N GLY A 262 -15.79 4.94 12.99
CA GLY A 262 -17.19 4.50 12.96
C GLY A 262 -17.53 3.50 11.85
N LEU A 263 -16.54 2.96 11.13
CA LEU A 263 -16.77 1.89 10.17
C LEU A 263 -17.49 0.70 10.83
N PRO A 264 -18.46 0.07 10.14
CA PRO A 264 -19.21 -1.05 10.68
C PRO A 264 -18.30 -2.17 11.19
N SER A 265 -18.62 -2.74 12.35
CA SER A 265 -17.89 -3.88 12.92
C SER A 265 -17.95 -5.14 12.05
N THR A 266 -18.93 -5.21 11.14
CA THR A 266 -19.03 -6.23 10.09
C THR A 266 -17.98 -6.07 9.00
N TRP A 267 -17.35 -4.91 8.87
CA TRP A 267 -16.26 -4.63 7.91
C TRP A 267 -14.89 -4.74 8.57
N VAL A 268 -14.72 -4.13 9.75
CA VAL A 268 -13.44 -4.10 10.45
C VAL A 268 -13.63 -3.89 11.95
N VAL A 269 -12.77 -4.52 12.76
CA VAL A 269 -12.74 -4.33 14.22
C VAL A 269 -11.39 -3.78 14.65
N LYS A 270 -11.39 -2.73 15.49
CA LYS A 270 -10.17 -2.20 16.12
C LYS A 270 -9.80 -3.04 17.35
N THR A 271 -8.62 -3.64 17.35
CA THR A 271 -8.13 -4.52 18.43
C THR A 271 -7.31 -3.76 19.48
N LYS A 272 -6.79 -2.56 19.16
CA LYS A 272 -6.01 -1.64 20.03
C LYS A 272 -4.83 -2.26 20.80
N SER A 273 -4.32 -3.42 20.40
CA SER A 273 -3.34 -4.18 21.19
C SER A 273 -1.88 -3.97 20.75
N LYS A 274 -1.65 -3.29 19.63
CA LYS A 274 -0.34 -3.20 18.98
C LYS A 274 0.02 -1.75 18.68
N ILE A 275 1.32 -1.48 18.55
CA ILE A 275 1.84 -0.13 18.27
C ILE A 275 1.63 0.22 16.79
N SER A 276 2.06 -0.66 15.88
CA SER A 276 1.89 -0.43 14.43
C SER A 276 0.41 -0.45 14.05
N ARG A 277 -0.06 0.57 13.34
CA ARG A 277 -1.49 0.78 13.09
C ARG A 277 -2.12 -0.29 12.21
N ILE A 278 -1.40 -0.80 11.21
CA ILE A 278 -1.88 -1.93 10.39
C ILE A 278 -2.24 -3.17 11.24
N LEU A 279 -1.61 -3.36 12.41
CA LEU A 279 -1.89 -4.45 13.33
C LEU A 279 -3.03 -4.16 14.31
N GLN A 280 -3.49 -2.92 14.41
CA GLN A 280 -4.59 -2.53 15.28
C GLN A 280 -5.96 -2.85 14.68
N TRP A 281 -6.00 -3.32 13.42
CA TRP A 281 -7.23 -3.61 12.70
C TRP A 281 -7.30 -5.07 12.30
N LYS A 282 -8.49 -5.64 12.51
CA LYS A 282 -8.86 -6.95 12.00
C LYS A 282 -9.94 -6.76 10.94
N PRO A 283 -9.59 -6.72 9.65
CA PRO A 283 -10.58 -6.68 8.58
C PRO A 283 -11.35 -7.99 8.56
N MET A 284 -12.66 -7.89 8.41
CA MET A 284 -13.52 -9.06 8.37
C MET A 284 -13.57 -9.61 6.94
N ALA A 285 -13.45 -10.93 6.79
CA ALA A 285 -13.69 -11.62 5.53
C ALA A 285 -15.21 -11.68 5.26
N SER A 286 -15.86 -10.50 5.20
CA SER A 286 -17.28 -10.41 4.87
C SER A 286 -17.46 -10.68 3.38
N LEU A 287 -18.22 -11.72 3.05
CA LEU A 287 -18.60 -12.07 1.69
C LEU A 287 -19.52 -11.03 1.01
N ARG A 288 -19.89 -9.92 1.67
CA ARG A 288 -20.93 -9.01 1.15
C ARG A 288 -20.73 -7.53 1.43
N ILE A 289 -19.50 -7.03 1.59
CA ILE A 289 -19.31 -5.58 1.44
C ILE A 289 -19.59 -5.26 -0.03
N ASN A 290 -20.71 -4.59 -0.30
CA ASN A 290 -21.08 -4.19 -1.65
C ASN A 290 -20.91 -2.69 -1.86
N PHE A 291 -20.89 -2.28 -3.12
CA PHE A 291 -20.64 -0.90 -3.51
C PHE A 291 -21.64 0.07 -2.86
N ALA A 292 -22.93 -0.25 -2.90
CA ALA A 292 -23.99 0.64 -2.41
C ALA A 292 -23.91 0.85 -0.89
N GLU A 293 -23.58 -0.18 -0.12
CA GLU A 293 -23.41 -0.07 1.33
C GLU A 293 -22.27 0.89 1.71
N VAL A 294 -21.10 0.76 1.07
CA VAL A 294 -19.97 1.66 1.31
C VAL A 294 -20.27 3.06 0.82
N TYR A 295 -20.86 3.16 -0.37
CA TYR A 295 -21.23 4.44 -0.98
C TYR A 295 -22.22 5.20 -0.10
N SER A 296 -23.23 4.51 0.44
CA SER A 296 -24.20 5.07 1.38
C SER A 296 -23.51 5.53 2.67
N PHE A 297 -22.61 4.73 3.25
CA PHE A 297 -21.86 5.11 4.44
C PHE A 297 -21.04 6.40 4.21
N PHE A 298 -20.27 6.49 3.13
CA PHE A 298 -19.42 7.66 2.84
C PHE A 298 -20.20 8.94 2.49
N ASN A 299 -21.52 8.86 2.32
CA ASN A 299 -22.38 10.01 2.04
C ASN A 299 -23.36 10.31 3.20
N ASP A 300 -23.29 9.56 4.30
CA ASP A 300 -24.15 9.74 5.46
C ASP A 300 -23.39 10.48 6.57
N GLU A 301 -23.56 11.81 6.62
CA GLU A 301 -22.91 12.69 7.61
C GLU A 301 -23.17 12.26 9.05
N SER A 302 -24.34 11.68 9.34
CA SER A 302 -24.67 11.23 10.70
C SER A 302 -23.77 10.09 11.19
N ARG A 303 -23.14 9.36 10.26
CA ARG A 303 -22.22 8.25 10.52
C ARG A 303 -20.75 8.67 10.51
N LEU A 304 -20.43 9.81 9.90
CA LEU A 304 -19.07 10.36 9.75
C LEU A 304 -18.66 11.25 10.93
N THR A 305 -18.87 10.78 12.15
CA THR A 305 -18.65 11.56 13.38
C THR A 305 -17.19 11.64 13.81
N ASN A 306 -16.31 10.81 13.25
CA ASN A 306 -14.89 10.76 13.60
C ASN A 306 -14.04 10.51 12.35
N VAL A 307 -13.98 11.51 11.46
CA VAL A 307 -13.12 11.49 10.28
C VAL A 307 -11.91 12.39 10.54
N LEU A 308 -10.71 11.86 10.33
CA LEU A 308 -9.45 12.54 10.58
C LEU A 308 -8.87 13.06 9.27
N GLN A 309 -8.65 14.37 9.18
CA GLN A 309 -8.01 14.99 8.01
C GLN A 309 -6.57 14.51 7.84
N THR A 310 -5.80 14.49 8.95
CA THR A 310 -4.42 14.00 9.03
C THR A 310 -4.29 13.01 10.18
N LEU A 311 -3.25 12.19 10.15
CA LEU A 311 -2.95 11.26 11.25
C LEU A 311 -1.75 11.75 12.07
N GLU A 312 -1.97 11.92 13.36
CA GLU A 312 -0.91 12.28 14.32
C GLU A 312 -0.44 11.05 15.12
N PRO A 313 0.86 10.93 15.45
CA PRO A 313 1.37 9.82 16.26
C PRO A 313 0.83 9.89 17.68
N ASN A 314 0.60 8.73 18.30
CA ASN A 314 0.43 8.68 19.75
C ASN A 314 1.78 8.74 20.49
N SER A 315 1.74 8.82 21.82
CA SER A 315 2.95 8.89 22.67
C SER A 315 3.91 7.71 22.49
N LYS A 316 3.41 6.50 22.19
CA LYS A 316 4.23 5.31 21.94
C LYS A 316 4.82 5.28 20.53
N GLU A 317 4.17 5.94 19.57
CA GLU A 317 4.61 6.06 18.18
C GLU A 317 5.63 7.17 17.99
N SER A 318 5.54 8.24 18.78
CA SER A 318 6.39 9.43 18.69
C SER A 318 7.90 9.15 18.88
N SER A 319 8.24 8.05 19.55
CA SER A 319 9.63 7.59 19.75
C SER A 319 10.08 6.50 18.77
N ARG A 320 9.22 6.10 17.82
CA ARG A 320 9.52 5.01 16.88
C ARG A 320 10.35 5.51 15.71
N LYS A 321 11.28 4.67 15.25
CA LYS A 321 12.19 4.98 14.13
C LYS A 321 11.45 5.42 12.86
N TYR A 322 10.33 4.77 12.52
CA TYR A 322 9.55 5.14 11.34
C TYR A 322 9.00 6.56 11.43
N TRP A 323 8.48 6.96 12.59
CA TRP A 323 7.99 8.31 12.82
C TRP A 323 9.12 9.34 12.85
N LEU A 324 10.17 9.06 13.64
CA LEU A 324 11.34 9.93 13.73
C LEU A 324 12.01 10.18 12.38
N SER A 325 11.86 9.25 11.43
CA SER A 325 12.42 9.40 10.08
C SER A 325 11.62 10.30 9.15
N VAL A 326 10.36 10.62 9.46
CA VAL A 326 9.45 11.38 8.58
C VAL A 326 8.85 12.62 9.22
N LYS A 327 9.00 12.80 10.55
CA LYS A 327 8.38 13.91 11.31
C LYS A 327 8.74 15.30 10.76
N ASP A 328 9.94 15.48 10.20
CA ASP A 328 10.40 16.77 9.68
C ASP A 328 9.92 16.99 8.22
N TYR A 329 9.34 15.96 7.62
CA TYR A 329 8.68 15.99 6.31
C TYR A 329 7.17 16.21 6.43
N LEU A 330 6.65 16.62 7.59
CA LEU A 330 5.23 16.97 7.76
C LEU A 330 4.86 18.05 6.74
N PRO A 331 4.15 17.71 5.64
CA PRO A 331 3.85 18.73 4.68
C PRO A 331 2.77 19.61 5.27
N SER A 332 2.96 20.93 5.14
CA SER A 332 1.97 21.92 5.55
C SER A 332 0.63 21.58 4.93
N ILE A 333 -0.45 21.78 5.67
CA ILE A 333 -1.80 21.72 5.10
C ILE A 333 -1.87 22.86 4.07
N PRO A 334 -2.06 22.58 2.78
CA PRO A 334 -2.07 23.63 1.76
C PRO A 334 -3.19 24.64 2.00
N ASP A 335 -2.95 25.90 1.65
CA ASP A 335 -3.91 27.00 1.87
C ASP A 335 -5.28 26.74 1.24
N TRP A 336 -5.32 26.02 0.10
CA TRP A 336 -6.57 25.68 -0.57
C TRP A 336 -7.50 24.83 0.31
N VAL A 337 -6.96 24.00 1.21
CA VAL A 337 -7.75 23.15 2.10
C VAL A 337 -8.61 23.99 3.05
N TYR A 338 -8.10 25.14 3.51
CA TYR A 338 -8.86 26.08 4.36
C TYR A 338 -9.89 26.90 3.58
N LYS A 339 -9.68 27.07 2.27
CA LYS A 339 -10.58 27.83 1.37
C LYS A 339 -11.73 26.97 0.85
N VAL A 340 -11.55 25.66 0.81
CA VAL A 340 -12.59 24.70 0.45
C VAL A 340 -13.60 24.67 1.60
N GLY A 341 -14.63 25.51 1.48
CA GLY A 341 -15.72 25.69 2.44
C GLY A 341 -16.64 24.47 2.54
N ILE A 342 -16.08 23.31 2.90
CA ILE A 342 -16.87 22.14 3.24
C ILE A 342 -17.32 22.32 4.70
N LEU A 343 -18.45 23.01 4.85
CA LEU A 343 -19.22 23.16 6.09
C LEU A 343 -20.18 22.01 6.27
#